data_AF-A0A9C9G0Z5-F1
#
_entry.id   AF-A0A9C9G0Z5-F1
#
_cell.length_a   1.000
_cell.length_b   1.000
_cell.length_c   1.000
_cell.angle_alpha   90.00
_cell.angle_beta   90.00
_cell.angle_gamma   90.00
#
_symmetry.space_group_name_H-M   'P 1'
#
loop_
_entity.id
_entity.type
_entity.pdbx_description
1 polymer ?
#
loop_
_entity_poly.entity_id
_entity_poly.type
_entity_poly.pdbx_seq_one_letter_code
_entity_poly.pdbx_strand_id
1 'polypeptide(L)'
;MSLLNEARQFSEQIIDRLYQTSGKRELGETKKPRTYRVQARTAYLAIVQQRRPGSKVRQRGIKQQLQYLRRNLGHIHRLLEHRPLGKPLPLPRW
;
A
#
# COMPACT_ATOMS: atom_id res chain seq x y z
N MET A 1 12.19 5.05 9.75
CA MET A 1 11.74 3.91 8.91
C MET A 1 10.37 3.37 9.32
N SER A 2 9.96 3.45 10.59
CA SER A 2 8.65 2.93 11.06
C SER A 2 7.47 3.54 10.32
N LEU A 3 7.37 4.88 10.30
CA LEU A 3 6.27 5.62 9.67
C LEU A 3 6.02 5.23 8.20
N LEU A 4 7.07 5.13 7.38
CA LEU A 4 6.91 4.78 5.97
C LEU A 4 6.40 3.35 5.78
N ASN A 5 6.83 2.42 6.64
CA ASN A 5 6.34 1.05 6.60
C ASN A 5 4.89 0.95 7.07
N GLU A 6 4.51 1.69 8.11
CA GLU A 6 3.12 1.81 8.57
C GLU A 6 2.23 2.39 7.47
N ALA A 7 2.64 3.51 6.86
CA ALA A 7 1.92 4.12 5.75
C ALA A 7 1.78 3.17 4.55
N ARG A 8 2.82 2.39 4.22
CA ARG A 8 2.74 1.33 3.22
C ARG A 8 1.69 0.27 3.59
N GLN A 9 1.72 -0.27 4.81
CA GLN A 9 0.75 -1.27 5.27
C GLN A 9 -0.67 -0.72 5.24
N PHE A 10 -0.84 0.52 5.69
CA PHE A 10 -2.13 1.18 5.70
C PHE A 10 -2.67 1.33 4.29
N SER A 11 -1.89 1.90 3.37
CA SER A 11 -2.30 2.03 1.96
C SER A 11 -2.66 0.69 1.32
N GLU A 12 -1.97 -0.40 1.67
CA GLU A 12 -2.32 -1.75 1.24
C GLU A 12 -3.67 -2.23 1.79
N GLN A 13 -3.98 -1.93 3.06
CA GLN A 13 -5.28 -2.26 3.64
C GLN A 13 -6.41 -1.46 3.00
N ILE A 14 -6.16 -0.18 2.66
CA ILE A 14 -7.12 0.66 1.94
C ILE A 14 -7.46 0.01 0.58
N ILE A 15 -6.45 -0.44 -0.16
CA ILE A 15 -6.66 -1.14 -1.44
C ILE A 15 -7.53 -2.38 -1.25
N ASP A 16 -7.29 -3.18 -0.21
CA ASP A 16 -8.08 -4.39 0.05
C ASP A 16 -9.55 -4.07 0.32
N ARG A 17 -9.82 -3.06 1.15
CA ARG A 17 -11.18 -2.62 1.49
C ARG A 17 -11.89 -2.00 0.29
N LEU A 18 -11.21 -1.15 -0.48
CA LEU A 18 -11.77 -0.55 -1.68
C LEU A 18 -12.08 -1.60 -2.73
N TYR A 19 -11.18 -2.57 -2.92
CA TYR A 19 -11.42 -3.65 -3.87
C TYR A 19 -12.63 -4.50 -3.47
N GLN A 20 -12.76 -4.86 -2.18
CA GLN A 20 -13.91 -5.61 -1.67
C GLN A 20 -15.24 -4.84 -1.84
N THR A 21 -15.24 -3.54 -1.57
CA THR A 21 -16.47 -2.71 -1.60
C THR A 21 -16.85 -2.21 -3.00
N SER A 22 -15.95 -2.29 -3.98
CA SER A 22 -16.19 -1.76 -5.33
C SER A 22 -17.10 -2.61 -6.21
N GLY A 23 -17.61 -3.76 -5.76
CA GLY A 23 -18.43 -4.68 -6.59
C GLY A 23 -17.66 -5.39 -7.73
N LYS A 24 -16.47 -4.88 -8.06
CA LYS A 24 -15.51 -5.43 -9.05
C LYS A 24 -15.11 -6.88 -8.81
N ARG A 25 -15.18 -7.34 -7.55
CA ARG A 25 -14.95 -8.75 -7.19
C ARG A 25 -16.10 -9.65 -7.63
N GLU A 26 -17.33 -9.15 -7.64
CA GLU A 26 -18.53 -9.89 -8.02
C GLU A 26 -18.77 -9.87 -9.54
N LEU A 27 -18.40 -8.78 -10.22
CA LEU A 27 -18.47 -8.69 -11.68
C LEU A 27 -17.35 -9.46 -12.40
N GLY A 28 -16.29 -9.92 -11.70
CA GLY A 28 -15.14 -10.61 -12.33
C GLY A 28 -14.30 -9.75 -13.28
N GLU A 29 -14.70 -8.50 -13.54
CA GLU A 29 -14.17 -7.64 -14.60
C GLU A 29 -12.80 -7.00 -14.31
N THR A 30 -12.34 -6.98 -13.05
CA THR A 30 -11.03 -6.38 -12.73
C THR A 30 -10.24 -7.17 -11.71
N LYS A 31 -9.07 -7.66 -12.16
CA LYS A 31 -8.07 -8.30 -11.32
C LYS A 31 -7.57 -7.32 -10.25
N LYS A 32 -7.52 -7.80 -8.99
CA LYS A 32 -6.98 -7.02 -7.87
C LYS A 32 -5.60 -6.44 -8.21
N PRO A 33 -5.34 -5.15 -7.92
CA PRO A 33 -4.03 -4.55 -8.14
C PRO A 33 -2.92 -5.36 -7.46
N ARG A 34 -1.81 -5.59 -8.16
CA ARG A 34 -0.65 -6.27 -7.59
C ARG A 34 -0.06 -5.42 -6.48
N THR A 35 -0.05 -5.96 -5.27
CA THR A 35 0.64 -5.38 -4.12
C THR A 35 1.92 -6.14 -3.82
N TYR A 36 2.99 -5.42 -3.50
CA TYR A 36 4.31 -5.99 -3.23
C TYR A 36 4.53 -6.35 -1.75
N ARG A 37 3.47 -6.74 -1.02
CA ARG A 37 3.47 -6.86 0.45
C ARG A 37 4.62 -7.69 1.00
N VAL A 38 4.81 -8.88 0.43
CA VAL A 38 5.86 -9.83 0.84
C VAL A 38 7.23 -9.22 0.59
N GLN A 39 7.50 -8.76 -0.63
CA GLN A 39 8.79 -8.17 -0.99
C GLN A 39 9.10 -6.91 -0.17
N ALA A 40 8.12 -6.03 0.01
CA ALA A 40 8.28 -4.80 0.77
C ALA A 40 8.51 -5.06 2.27
N ARG A 41 7.82 -6.06 2.84
CA ARG A 41 8.04 -6.51 4.22
C ARG A 41 9.43 -7.11 4.38
N THR A 42 9.83 -8.01 3.51
CA THR A 42 11.17 -8.63 3.55
C THR A 42 12.26 -7.57 3.44
N ALA A 43 12.14 -6.62 2.50
CA ALA A 43 13.11 -5.53 2.34
C ALA A 43 13.17 -4.60 3.57
N TYR A 44 12.02 -4.32 4.21
CA TYR A 44 11.98 -3.56 5.46
C TYR A 44 12.67 -4.31 6.61
N LEU A 45 12.34 -5.58 6.82
CA LEU A 45 12.91 -6.41 7.88
C LEU A 45 14.42 -6.54 7.72
N ALA A 46 14.91 -6.73 6.49
CA ALA A 46 16.33 -6.80 6.20
C ALA A 46 17.10 -5.54 6.63
N ILE A 47 16.48 -4.37 6.66
CA ILE A 47 17.10 -3.12 7.12
C ILE A 47 16.95 -2.94 8.63
N VAL A 48 15.76 -3.21 9.17
CA VAL A 48 15.47 -2.99 10.60
C VAL A 48 16.17 -4.00 11.51
N GLN A 49 16.41 -5.21 11.03
CA GLN A 49 17.14 -6.24 11.78
C GLN A 49 18.66 -6.00 11.80
N GLN A 50 19.19 -5.07 10.99
CA GLN A 50 20.61 -4.73 11.04
C GLN A 50 20.92 -3.85 12.26
N ARG A 51 21.95 -4.22 13.03
CA ARG A 51 22.41 -3.43 14.20
C ARG A 51 22.82 -2.00 13.84
N ARG A 52 23.53 -1.81 12.73
CA ARG A 52 24.06 -0.51 12.28
C ARG A 52 23.99 -0.38 10.75
N PRO A 53 22.80 -0.16 10.17
CA PRO A 53 22.66 -0.04 8.73
C PRO A 53 23.37 1.23 8.24
N GLY A 54 24.22 1.12 7.22
CA GLY A 54 24.91 2.28 6.64
C GLY A 54 23.96 3.30 6.01
N SER A 55 24.41 4.55 5.82
CA SER A 55 23.59 5.64 5.25
C SER A 55 22.99 5.28 3.88
N LYS A 56 23.80 4.70 2.99
CA LYS A 56 23.36 4.25 1.65
C LYS A 56 22.25 3.19 1.74
N VAL A 57 22.32 2.27 2.71
CA VAL A 57 21.29 1.23 2.92
C VAL A 57 19.98 1.86 3.36
N ARG A 58 20.04 2.81 4.31
CA ARG A 58 18.85 3.55 4.78
C ARG A 58 18.19 4.32 3.64
N GLN A 59 18.97 5.07 2.86
CA GLN A 59 18.45 5.83 1.71
C GLN A 59 17.77 4.94 0.68
N ARG A 60 18.37 3.78 0.35
CA ARG A 60 17.77 2.79 -0.55
C ARG A 60 16.44 2.26 0.01
N GLY A 61 16.38 1.96 1.30
CA GLY A 61 15.16 1.51 1.97
C GLY A 61 14.05 2.56 1.94
N ILE A 62 14.38 3.82 2.26
CA ILE A 62 13.43 4.95 2.19
C ILE A 62 12.87 5.09 0.78
N LYS A 63 13.75 5.11 -0.24
CA LYS A 63 13.35 5.20 -1.65
C LYS A 63 12.41 4.06 -2.05
N GLN A 64 12.70 2.83 -1.64
CA GLN A 64 11.82 1.69 -1.91
C GLN A 64 10.45 1.85 -1.25
N GLN A 65 10.39 2.21 0.04
CA GLN A 65 9.12 2.43 0.74
C GLN A 65 8.27 3.52 0.08
N LEU A 66 8.88 4.65 -0.29
CA LEU A 66 8.20 5.73 -1.01
C LEU A 66 7.67 5.29 -2.38
N GLN A 67 8.43 4.46 -3.10
CA GLN A 67 7.99 3.90 -4.37
C GLN A 67 6.81 2.93 -4.22
N TYR A 68 6.76 2.14 -3.15
CA TYR A 68 5.60 1.29 -2.85
C TYR A 68 4.37 2.15 -2.54
N LEU A 69 4.53 3.17 -1.68
CA LEU A 69 3.48 4.13 -1.38
C LEU A 69 2.93 4.81 -2.63
N ARG A 70 3.81 5.33 -3.51
CA ARG A 70 3.39 5.96 -4.77
C ARG A 70 2.53 5.03 -5.63
N ARG A 71 2.91 3.76 -5.76
CA ARG A 71 2.13 2.77 -6.52
C ARG A 71 0.78 2.50 -5.84
N ASN A 72 0.78 2.31 -4.52
CA ASN A 72 -0.43 2.06 -3.76
C ASN A 72 -1.41 3.23 -3.86
N LEU A 73 -0.96 4.47 -3.71
CA LEU A 73 -1.78 5.67 -3.88
C LEU A 73 -2.38 5.76 -5.29
N GLY A 74 -1.62 5.42 -6.34
CA GLY A 74 -2.14 5.34 -7.70
C GLY A 74 -3.24 4.28 -7.87
N HIS A 75 -3.12 3.14 -7.19
CA HIS A 75 -4.18 2.12 -7.18
C HIS A 75 -5.42 2.59 -6.42
N ILE A 76 -5.25 3.25 -5.27
CA ILE A 76 -6.33 3.84 -4.50
C ILE A 76 -7.10 4.86 -5.35
N HIS A 77 -6.40 5.76 -6.04
CA HIS A 77 -7.00 6.75 -6.93
C HIS A 77 -7.91 6.10 -7.99
N ARG A 78 -7.39 5.12 -8.75
CA ARG A 78 -8.17 4.40 -9.78
C ARG A 78 -9.36 3.64 -9.23
N LEU A 79 -9.24 3.07 -8.03
CA LEU A 79 -10.34 2.38 -7.36
C LEU A 79 -11.43 3.36 -6.93
N LEU A 80 -11.07 4.60 -6.58
CA LEU A 80 -12.02 5.65 -6.22
C LEU A 80 -12.69 6.33 -7.43
N GLU A 81 -12.01 6.44 -8.58
CA GLU A 81 -12.59 7.03 -9.80
C GLU A 81 -13.91 6.37 -10.23
N HIS A 82 -14.05 5.06 -10.02
CA HIS A 82 -15.22 4.29 -10.46
C HIS A 82 -16.32 4.23 -9.40
N ARG A 83 -16.19 5.02 -8.33
CA ARG A 83 -17.07 4.95 -7.16
C ARG A 83 -18.17 6.00 -7.26
N PRO A 84 -19.44 5.65 -7.03
CA PRO A 84 -20.52 6.62 -7.03
C PRO A 84 -20.31 7.67 -5.93
N LEU A 85 -20.55 8.95 -6.28
CA LEU A 85 -20.49 10.07 -5.34
C LEU A 85 -21.46 9.85 -4.17
N GLY A 86 -21.07 10.30 -2.98
CA GLY A 86 -21.92 10.27 -1.78
C GLY A 86 -21.81 9.02 -0.90
N LYS A 87 -21.14 7.94 -1.32
CA LYS A 87 -20.87 6.82 -0.41
C LYS A 87 -19.73 7.18 0.58
N PRO A 88 -19.79 6.80 1.86
CA PRO A 88 -18.72 7.06 2.83
C PRO A 88 -17.47 6.22 2.52
N LEU A 89 -16.29 6.83 2.52
CA LEU A 89 -15.02 6.11 2.31
C LEU A 89 -14.97 4.86 3.20
N PRO A 90 -14.65 3.66 2.65
CA PRO A 90 -14.56 2.42 3.43
C PRO A 90 -13.24 2.36 4.21
N LEU A 91 -12.91 3.46 4.87
CA LEU A 91 -11.76 3.59 5.75
C LEU A 91 -12.26 3.35 7.18
N PRO A 92 -11.51 2.60 8.00
CA PRO A 92 -11.81 2.53 9.42
C PRO A 92 -11.63 3.93 10.03
N ARG A 93 -12.47 4.25 11.04
CA ARG A 93 -12.25 5.41 11.90
C ARG A 93 -11.07 5.07 12.82
N TRP A 94 -9.90 5.63 12.55
CA TRP A 94 -8.68 5.51 13.37
C TRP A 94 -8.38 6.85 14.00
#